data_AF-A0A4Y3VQV2-F1
#
_entry.id   AF-A0A4Y3VQV2-F1
#
_cell.length_a   1.000
_cell.length_b   1.000
_cell.length_c   1.000
_cell.angle_alpha   90.00
_cell.angle_beta   90.00
_cell.angle_gamma   90.00
#
_symmetry.space_group_name_H-M   'P 1'
#
loop_
_entity.id
_entity.type
_entity.pdbx_description
1 polymer ?
#
loop_
_entity_poly.entity_id
_entity_poly.type
_entity_poly.pdbx_seq_one_letter_code
_entity_poly.pdbx_strand_id
1 'polypeptide(L)'
;MRDHTVVVGFGTKGRAATQAACATGLKKEQVVVIDPSAKAVDAATAEGYAAVLGDATRSEILKRAEVQRAKRIIIATQRDDTAVLVVLTARQLNRGATIVAAVREEENAPLLKQSGADEVITSAGAAGRLLGLSVLSPAAGLVMEDLIRRGSGLDVVDRPVTRAEVGRSPRDIEDLVISVVRGHRVLHYDDPAVRTLELTDRVITVVPRAAPENRRDPQR
;
A
#
# COMPACT_ATOMS: atom_id res chain seq x y z
N MET A 1 -3.59 -21.56 1.26
CA MET A 1 -3.84 -20.21 0.72
C MET A 1 -2.83 -19.91 -0.39
N ARG A 2 -3.19 -19.12 -1.40
CA ARG A 2 -2.29 -18.64 -2.47
C ARG A 2 -2.69 -17.21 -2.82
N ASP A 3 -1.72 -16.42 -3.27
CA ASP A 3 -1.90 -15.02 -3.69
C ASP A 3 -2.43 -14.05 -2.61
N HIS A 4 -2.29 -14.43 -1.34
CA HIS A 4 -2.70 -13.60 -0.21
C HIS A 4 -1.66 -12.55 0.18
N THR A 5 -2.07 -11.65 1.07
CA THR A 5 -1.22 -10.65 1.70
C THR A 5 -0.97 -11.07 3.14
N VAL A 6 0.31 -11.12 3.54
CA VAL A 6 0.70 -11.30 4.94
C VAL A 6 1.02 -9.94 5.55
N VAL A 7 0.50 -9.66 6.74
CA VAL A 7 0.76 -8.41 7.47
C VAL A 7 1.45 -8.75 8.77
N VAL A 8 2.69 -8.30 8.93
CA VAL A 8 3.48 -8.48 10.14
C VAL A 8 3.41 -7.23 11.01
N GLY A 9 2.81 -7.38 12.19
CA GLY A 9 2.49 -6.30 13.12
C GLY A 9 1.13 -5.67 12.82
N PHE A 10 0.23 -5.67 13.80
CA PHE A 10 -1.14 -5.14 13.71
C PHE A 10 -1.42 -4.04 14.74
N GLY A 11 -0.41 -3.21 14.99
CA GLY A 11 -0.55 -1.92 15.66
C GLY A 11 -1.10 -0.84 14.72
N THR A 12 -0.83 0.43 15.03
CA THR A 12 -1.31 1.59 14.26
C THR A 12 -0.95 1.50 12.76
N LYS A 13 0.33 1.22 12.46
CA LYS A 13 0.83 1.16 11.07
C LYS A 13 0.22 0.00 10.28
N GLY A 14 0.26 -1.21 10.84
CA GLY A 14 -0.22 -2.42 10.16
C GLY A 14 -1.73 -2.41 9.94
N ARG A 15 -2.50 -1.94 10.94
CA ARG A 15 -3.95 -1.80 10.80
C ARG A 15 -4.31 -0.78 9.72
N ALA A 16 -3.71 0.41 9.75
CA ALA A 16 -3.96 1.45 8.75
C ALA A 16 -3.58 0.98 7.33
N ALA A 17 -2.42 0.34 7.18
CA ALA A 17 -1.98 -0.23 5.90
C ALA A 17 -2.94 -1.30 5.38
N THR A 18 -3.42 -2.18 6.26
CA THR A 18 -4.39 -3.23 5.90
C THR A 18 -5.72 -2.62 5.46
N GLN A 19 -6.23 -1.64 6.21
CA GLN A 19 -7.48 -0.96 5.88
C GLN A 19 -7.39 -0.21 4.54
N ALA A 20 -6.29 0.50 4.28
CA ALA A 20 -6.03 1.15 3.00
C ALA A 20 -5.93 0.14 1.85
N ALA A 21 -5.23 -0.98 2.05
CA ALA A 21 -5.15 -2.05 1.08
C ALA A 21 -6.54 -2.68 0.79
N CYS A 22 -7.36 -2.87 1.82
CA CYS A 22 -8.73 -3.38 1.64
C CYS A 22 -9.62 -2.39 0.89
N ALA A 23 -9.52 -1.10 1.22
CA ALA A 23 -10.25 -0.06 0.52
C ALA A 23 -9.85 0.03 -0.98
N THR A 24 -8.62 -0.36 -1.33
CA THR A 24 -8.10 -0.44 -2.71
C THR A 24 -8.42 -1.74 -3.45
N GLY A 25 -9.19 -2.65 -2.83
CA GLY A 25 -9.70 -3.87 -3.47
C GLY A 25 -9.13 -5.18 -2.92
N LEU A 26 -8.27 -5.13 -1.89
CA LEU A 26 -7.83 -6.34 -1.20
C LEU A 26 -8.97 -6.93 -0.37
N LYS A 27 -9.37 -8.17 -0.66
CA LYS A 27 -10.42 -8.85 0.10
C LYS A 27 -9.89 -9.25 1.49
N LYS A 28 -10.71 -9.10 2.53
CA LYS A 28 -10.30 -9.41 3.92
C LYS A 28 -9.87 -10.86 4.10
N GLU A 29 -10.53 -11.77 3.39
CA GLU A 29 -10.27 -13.20 3.40
C GLU A 29 -8.91 -13.55 2.77
N GLN A 30 -8.28 -12.60 2.07
CA GLN A 30 -6.94 -12.71 1.51
C GLN A 30 -5.86 -12.08 2.40
N VAL A 31 -6.18 -11.75 3.66
CA VAL A 31 -5.24 -11.16 4.61
C VAL A 31 -4.97 -12.11 5.76
N VAL A 32 -3.69 -12.35 6.03
CA VAL A 32 -3.23 -13.05 7.23
C VAL A 32 -2.35 -12.12 8.05
N VAL A 33 -2.74 -11.86 9.28
CA VAL A 33 -2.03 -11.01 10.23
C VAL A 33 -1.12 -11.86 11.13
N ILE A 34 0.07 -11.36 11.44
CA ILE A 34 0.97 -11.94 12.43
C ILE A 34 1.28 -10.87 13.47
N ASP A 35 1.06 -11.16 14.75
CA ASP A 35 1.44 -10.25 15.83
C ASP A 35 1.80 -11.05 17.10
N PRO A 36 2.81 -10.65 17.88
CA PRO A 36 3.12 -11.29 19.16
C PRO A 36 2.12 -10.95 20.28
N SER A 37 1.30 -9.92 20.12
CA SER A 37 0.29 -9.51 21.08
C SER A 37 -1.05 -10.20 20.84
N ALA A 38 -1.54 -10.95 21.83
CA ALA A 38 -2.87 -11.55 21.79
C ALA A 38 -3.97 -10.50 21.53
N LYS A 39 -3.86 -9.32 22.15
CA LYS A 39 -4.80 -8.20 21.94
C LYS A 39 -4.85 -7.75 20.48
N ALA A 40 -3.71 -7.72 19.79
CA ALA A 40 -3.66 -7.32 18.39
C ALA A 40 -4.26 -8.39 17.48
N VAL A 41 -4.02 -9.67 17.79
CA VAL A 41 -4.60 -10.83 17.11
C VAL A 41 -6.12 -10.88 17.27
N ASP A 42 -6.63 -10.68 18.48
CA ASP A 42 -8.07 -10.65 18.76
C ASP A 42 -8.74 -9.52 17.96
N ALA A 43 -8.11 -8.35 17.93
CA ALA A 43 -8.65 -7.22 17.18
C ALA A 43 -8.60 -7.43 15.66
N ALA A 44 -7.55 -8.07 15.12
CA ALA A 44 -7.50 -8.45 13.71
C ALA A 44 -8.62 -9.44 13.35
N THR A 45 -8.86 -10.42 14.22
CA THR A 45 -9.91 -11.43 14.04
C THR A 45 -11.30 -10.79 14.11
N ALA A 46 -11.52 -9.87 15.06
CA ALA A 46 -12.76 -9.09 15.16
C ALA A 46 -13.03 -8.23 13.92
N GLU A 47 -11.99 -7.78 13.22
CA GLU A 47 -12.10 -7.06 11.94
C GLU A 47 -12.29 -7.99 10.73
N GLY A 48 -12.26 -9.31 10.92
CA GLY A 48 -12.51 -10.31 9.88
C GLY A 48 -11.26 -10.80 9.15
N TYR A 49 -10.06 -10.59 9.71
CA TYR A 49 -8.81 -11.12 9.15
C TYR A 49 -8.46 -12.46 9.78
N ALA A 50 -7.78 -13.33 9.03
CA ALA A 50 -7.07 -14.46 9.63
C ALA A 50 -5.86 -13.94 10.42
N ALA A 51 -5.56 -14.53 11.58
CA ALA A 51 -4.47 -14.04 12.43
C ALA A 51 -3.66 -15.19 13.07
N VAL A 52 -2.36 -14.96 13.24
CA VAL A 52 -1.40 -15.88 13.85
C VAL A 52 -0.73 -15.17 15.02
N LEU A 53 -0.93 -15.70 16.22
CA LEU A 53 -0.18 -15.27 17.40
C LEU A 53 1.25 -15.81 17.33
N GLY A 54 2.24 -14.91 17.32
CA GLY A 54 3.64 -15.28 17.36
C GLY A 54 4.60 -14.16 16.98
N ASP A 55 5.87 -14.37 17.32
CA ASP A 55 6.97 -13.48 16.93
C ASP A 55 7.40 -13.78 15.49
N ALA A 56 7.22 -12.81 14.60
CA ALA A 56 7.55 -12.93 13.18
C ALA A 56 9.05 -13.03 12.88
N THR A 57 9.94 -12.76 13.85
CA THR A 57 11.38 -13.05 13.71
C THR A 57 11.67 -14.54 13.61
N ARG A 58 10.73 -15.37 14.06
CA ARG A 58 10.79 -16.82 14.01
C ARG A 58 10.28 -17.33 12.68
N SER A 59 11.14 -18.03 11.93
CA SER A 59 10.83 -18.52 10.59
C SER A 59 9.60 -19.44 10.55
N GLU A 60 9.35 -20.20 11.62
CA GLU A 60 8.19 -21.08 11.75
C GLU A 60 6.86 -20.29 11.83
N ILE A 61 6.87 -19.10 12.42
CA ILE A 61 5.68 -18.25 12.49
C ILE A 61 5.34 -17.70 11.10
N LEU A 62 6.34 -17.25 10.33
CA LEU A 62 6.17 -16.83 8.94
C LEU A 62 5.66 -17.98 8.06
N LYS A 63 6.17 -19.20 8.26
CA LYS A 63 5.70 -20.40 7.55
C LYS A 63 4.25 -20.76 7.88
N ARG A 64 3.84 -20.60 9.15
CA ARG A 64 2.44 -20.81 9.60
C ARG A 64 1.47 -19.83 8.92
N ALA A 65 1.91 -18.61 8.62
CA ALA A 65 1.15 -17.64 7.84
C ALA A 65 1.27 -17.82 6.31
N GLU A 66 1.88 -18.92 5.86
CA GLU A 66 2.10 -19.27 4.46
C GLU A 66 2.85 -18.19 3.65
N VAL A 67 3.82 -17.50 4.26
CA VAL A 67 4.65 -16.46 3.60
C VAL A 67 5.26 -16.94 2.28
N GLN A 68 5.66 -18.21 2.19
CA GLN A 68 6.19 -18.85 0.98
C GLN A 68 5.24 -18.83 -0.24
N ARG A 69 3.94 -18.57 -0.04
CA ARG A 69 2.90 -18.50 -1.09
C ARG A 69 2.22 -17.14 -1.16
N ALA A 70 2.60 -16.21 -0.29
CA ALA A 70 2.05 -14.87 -0.26
C ALA A 70 2.47 -14.11 -1.53
N LYS A 71 1.55 -13.34 -2.09
CA LYS A 71 1.85 -12.40 -3.20
C LYS A 71 2.47 -11.11 -2.67
N ARG A 72 2.04 -10.69 -1.48
CA ARG A 72 2.45 -9.43 -0.84
C ARG A 72 2.72 -9.64 0.63
N ILE A 73 3.67 -8.88 1.17
CA ILE A 73 4.02 -8.87 2.58
C ILE A 73 4.14 -7.42 3.03
N ILE A 74 3.36 -7.04 4.04
CA ILE A 74 3.46 -5.75 4.70
C ILE A 74 4.16 -5.98 6.03
N ILE A 75 5.26 -5.26 6.29
CA ILE A 75 6.02 -5.36 7.55
C ILE A 75 5.91 -4.03 8.27
N ALA A 76 5.18 -4.04 9.39
CA ALA A 76 4.80 -2.86 10.15
C ALA A 76 5.10 -3.04 11.66
N THR A 77 6.25 -3.63 11.97
CA THR A 77 6.70 -3.90 13.34
C THR A 77 6.95 -2.61 14.12
N GLN A 78 7.05 -2.73 15.45
CA GLN A 78 7.29 -1.59 16.34
C GLN A 78 8.75 -1.11 16.31
N ARG A 79 9.69 -2.05 16.12
CA ARG A 79 11.13 -1.80 16.07
C ARG A 79 11.67 -2.07 14.67
N ASP A 80 12.61 -1.25 14.24
CA ASP A 80 13.23 -1.34 12.91
C ASP A 80 14.19 -2.54 12.80
N ASP A 81 14.89 -2.90 13.87
CA ASP A 81 15.74 -4.11 13.92
C ASP A 81 14.93 -5.40 13.67
N THR A 82 13.73 -5.47 14.23
CA THR A 82 12.77 -6.54 14.03
C THR A 82 12.28 -6.53 12.58
N ALA A 83 12.00 -5.35 12.02
CA ALA A 83 11.59 -5.22 10.62
C ALA A 83 12.66 -5.79 9.67
N VAL A 84 13.94 -5.45 9.89
CA VAL A 84 15.08 -5.96 9.11
C VAL A 84 15.12 -7.49 9.11
N LEU A 85 15.07 -8.11 10.29
CA LEU A 85 15.13 -9.57 10.42
C LEU A 85 13.93 -10.25 9.75
N VAL A 86 12.73 -9.68 9.91
CA VAL A 86 11.52 -10.18 9.25
C VAL A 86 11.63 -10.05 7.73
N VAL A 87 12.07 -8.89 7.21
CA VAL A 87 12.28 -8.67 5.77
C VAL A 87 13.23 -9.72 5.19
N LEU A 88 14.40 -9.89 5.83
CA LEU A 88 15.40 -10.86 5.40
C LEU A 88 14.84 -12.28 5.34
N THR A 89 14.17 -12.71 6.41
CA THR A 89 13.60 -14.06 6.52
C THR A 89 12.45 -14.24 5.52
N ALA A 90 11.58 -13.25 5.37
CA ALA A 90 10.48 -13.28 4.41
C ALA A 90 10.99 -13.39 2.97
N ARG A 91 12.02 -12.61 2.60
CA ARG A 91 12.64 -12.67 1.27
C ARG A 91 13.33 -14.02 1.01
N GLN A 92 13.96 -14.61 2.03
CA GLN A 92 14.53 -15.96 1.93
C GLN A 92 13.45 -17.03 1.68
N LEU A 93 12.31 -16.92 2.36
CA LEU A 93 11.19 -17.85 2.20
C LEU A 93 10.43 -17.65 0.89
N ASN A 94 10.37 -16.42 0.39
CA ASN A 94 9.65 -16.06 -0.82
C ASN A 94 10.37 -14.96 -1.61
N ARG A 95 11.15 -15.36 -2.61
CA ARG A 95 11.86 -14.42 -3.49
C ARG A 95 10.93 -13.63 -4.41
N GLY A 96 9.71 -14.11 -4.67
CA GLY A 96 8.78 -13.51 -5.62
C GLY A 96 7.71 -12.60 -5.00
N ALA A 97 7.59 -12.57 -3.67
CA ALA A 97 6.64 -11.68 -3.00
C ALA A 97 7.06 -10.21 -3.12
N THR A 98 6.08 -9.32 -3.24
CA THR A 98 6.31 -7.89 -3.04
C THR A 98 6.34 -7.60 -1.54
N ILE A 99 7.44 -7.06 -1.03
CA ILE A 99 7.66 -6.75 0.39
C ILE A 99 7.68 -5.24 0.56
N VAL A 100 6.69 -4.71 1.28
CA VAL A 100 6.61 -3.30 1.67
C VAL A 100 6.83 -3.21 3.18
N ALA A 101 7.86 -2.50 3.61
CA ALA A 101 8.18 -2.35 5.02
C ALA A 101 8.03 -0.89 5.49
N ALA A 102 7.59 -0.70 6.72
CA ALA A 102 7.60 0.60 7.38
C ALA A 102 8.77 0.66 8.37
N VAL A 103 9.51 1.76 8.35
CA VAL A 103 10.55 2.08 9.34
C VAL A 103 10.17 3.32 10.10
N ARG A 104 10.70 3.45 11.32
CA ARG A 104 10.61 4.70 12.07
C ARG A 104 11.73 5.65 11.69
N GLU A 105 12.98 5.19 11.72
CA GLU A 105 14.15 6.03 11.48
C GLU A 105 14.58 5.96 10.01
N GLU A 106 14.88 7.12 9.43
CA GLU A 106 15.24 7.22 8.01
C GLU A 106 16.57 6.54 7.68
N GLU A 107 17.52 6.57 8.62
CA GLU A 107 18.82 5.90 8.50
C GLU A 107 18.73 4.37 8.34
N ASN A 108 17.63 3.76 8.79
CA ASN A 108 17.41 2.32 8.67
C ASN A 108 16.83 1.92 7.31
N ALA A 109 16.26 2.86 6.54
CA ALA A 109 15.61 2.53 5.27
C ALA A 109 16.53 1.82 4.25
N PRO A 110 17.81 2.22 4.06
CA PRO A 110 18.73 1.51 3.19
C PRO A 110 18.96 0.05 3.63
N LEU A 111 19.02 -0.22 4.93
CA LEU A 111 19.24 -1.57 5.46
C LEU A 111 18.07 -2.51 5.14
N LEU A 112 16.83 -2.03 5.23
CA LEU A 112 15.66 -2.83 4.86
C LEU A 112 15.61 -3.10 3.36
N LYS A 113 15.95 -2.10 2.52
CA LYS A 113 16.06 -2.31 1.07
C LYS A 113 17.11 -3.37 0.75
N GLN A 114 18.30 -3.28 1.34
CA GLN A 114 19.37 -4.29 1.18
C GLN A 114 18.95 -5.68 1.67
N SER A 115 18.11 -5.75 2.70
CA SER A 115 17.58 -7.02 3.23
C SER A 115 16.52 -7.65 2.32
N GLY A 116 16.05 -6.92 1.30
CA GLY A 116 15.12 -7.42 0.28
C GLY A 116 13.72 -6.85 0.35
N ALA A 117 13.49 -5.73 1.05
CA ALA A 117 12.25 -4.96 0.87
C ALA A 117 12.24 -4.30 -0.51
N ASP A 118 11.14 -4.42 -1.23
CA ASP A 118 10.97 -3.74 -2.52
C ASP A 118 10.69 -2.25 -2.29
N GLU A 119 9.89 -1.94 -1.28
CA GLU A 119 9.58 -0.57 -0.88
C GLU A 119 9.72 -0.38 0.63
N VAL A 120 10.20 0.81 1.02
CA VAL A 120 10.39 1.18 2.43
C VAL A 120 9.79 2.55 2.70
N ILE A 121 8.85 2.60 3.63
CA ILE A 121 8.16 3.83 4.04
C ILE A 121 8.71 4.32 5.38
N THR A 122 9.29 5.52 5.39
CA THR A 122 9.76 6.20 6.61
C THR A 122 8.59 6.89 7.31
N SER A 123 7.94 6.16 8.21
CA SER A 123 6.68 6.60 8.83
C SER A 123 6.80 7.91 9.62
N ALA A 124 7.86 8.08 10.41
CA ALA A 124 8.09 9.32 11.16
C ALA A 124 8.38 10.50 10.22
N GLY A 125 9.21 10.27 9.20
CA GLY A 125 9.54 11.29 8.20
C GLY A 125 8.33 11.73 7.37
N ALA A 126 7.48 10.80 6.94
CA ALA A 126 6.24 11.09 6.23
C ALA A 126 5.28 11.93 7.07
N ALA A 127 5.04 11.53 8.33
CA ALA A 127 4.21 12.29 9.26
C ALA A 127 4.79 13.68 9.56
N GLY A 128 6.12 13.78 9.77
CA GLY A 128 6.80 15.05 10.02
C GLY A 128 6.68 16.04 8.86
N ARG A 129 6.82 15.58 7.61
CA ARG A 129 6.58 16.43 6.43
C ARG A 129 5.13 16.91 6.33
N LEU A 130 4.16 16.05 6.66
CA LEU A 130 2.76 16.44 6.70
C LEU A 130 2.48 17.48 7.79
N LEU A 131 3.08 17.34 8.99
CA LEU A 131 2.99 18.35 10.05
C LEU A 131 3.55 19.70 9.59
N GLY A 132 4.73 19.70 8.95
CA GLY A 132 5.34 20.92 8.42
C GLY A 132 4.45 21.61 7.36
N LEU A 133 3.87 20.81 6.45
CA LEU A 133 2.93 21.31 5.45
C LEU A 133 1.70 21.96 6.12
N SER A 134 1.13 21.30 7.12
CA SER A 134 -0.09 21.75 7.79
C SER A 134 0.09 23.02 8.62
N VAL A 135 1.30 23.33 9.10
CA VAL A 135 1.58 24.58 9.83
C VAL A 135 1.52 25.79 8.89
N LEU A 136 2.15 25.68 7.72
CA LEU A 136 2.25 26.79 6.77
C LEU A 136 1.06 26.88 5.83
N SER A 137 0.43 25.73 5.53
CA SER A 137 -0.74 25.64 4.66
C SER A 137 -1.70 24.56 5.17
N PRO A 138 -2.56 24.88 6.15
CA PRO A 138 -3.54 23.93 6.68
C PRO A 138 -4.43 23.32 5.59
N ALA A 139 -4.84 24.12 4.60
CA ALA A 139 -5.65 23.65 3.48
C ALA A 139 -4.92 22.59 2.63
N ALA A 140 -3.63 22.80 2.35
CA ALA A 140 -2.83 21.80 1.62
C ALA A 140 -2.63 20.53 2.46
N GLY A 141 -2.47 20.65 3.78
CA GLY A 141 -2.42 19.52 4.70
C GLY A 141 -3.68 18.66 4.64
N LEU A 142 -4.86 19.27 4.64
CA LEU A 142 -6.15 18.57 4.52
C LEU A 142 -6.28 17.82 3.19
N VAL A 143 -5.94 18.47 2.07
CA VAL A 143 -5.97 17.82 0.75
C VAL A 143 -5.00 16.63 0.70
N MET A 144 -3.80 16.77 1.27
CA MET A 144 -2.83 15.68 1.32
C MET A 144 -3.32 14.51 2.19
N GLU A 145 -3.98 14.80 3.32
CA GLU A 145 -4.61 13.76 4.14
C GLU A 145 -5.71 13.04 3.36
N ASP A 146 -6.52 13.76 2.60
CA ASP A 146 -7.57 13.18 1.77
C ASP A 146 -7.03 12.24 0.69
N LEU A 147 -5.94 12.63 0.02
CA LEU A 147 -5.29 11.80 -0.99
C LEU A 147 -4.68 10.51 -0.42
N ILE A 148 -4.24 10.52 0.83
CA ILE A 148 -3.68 9.34 1.51
C ILE A 148 -4.80 8.43 2.02
N ARG A 149 -5.86 9.01 2.57
CA ARG A 149 -6.97 8.26 3.16
C ARG A 149 -8.08 8.07 2.13
N ARG A 150 -8.06 6.91 1.48
CA ARG A 150 -9.12 6.53 0.54
C ARG A 150 -10.52 6.76 1.11
N GLY A 151 -11.38 7.41 0.34
CA GLY A 151 -12.78 7.66 0.67
C GLY A 151 -13.06 8.92 1.48
N SER A 152 -12.07 9.78 1.76
CA SER A 152 -12.33 11.07 2.42
C SER A 152 -12.50 12.28 1.51
N GLY A 153 -12.47 12.10 0.18
CA GLY A 153 -12.93 13.11 -0.77
C GLY A 153 -12.28 12.99 -2.14
N LEU A 154 -10.96 12.80 -2.14
CA LEU A 154 -10.14 12.60 -3.33
C LEU A 154 -9.43 11.25 -3.23
N ASP A 155 -9.49 10.46 -4.29
CA ASP A 155 -8.80 9.18 -4.36
C ASP A 155 -7.71 9.22 -5.43
N VAL A 156 -6.51 8.80 -5.06
CA VAL A 156 -5.45 8.48 -6.02
C VAL A 156 -5.71 7.09 -6.58
N VAL A 157 -5.88 7.00 -7.90
CA VAL A 157 -6.22 5.77 -8.61
C VAL A 157 -5.16 5.47 -9.65
N ASP A 158 -4.73 4.21 -9.69
CA ASP A 158 -3.87 3.67 -10.72
C ASP A 158 -4.70 2.78 -11.65
N ARG A 159 -4.93 3.23 -12.89
CA ARG A 159 -5.76 2.54 -13.89
C ARG A 159 -5.07 2.43 -15.25
N PRO A 160 -5.42 1.42 -16.07
CA PRO A 160 -4.96 1.36 -17.45
C PRO A 160 -5.52 2.51 -18.29
N VAL A 161 -4.78 2.89 -19.33
CA VAL A 161 -5.27 3.77 -20.39
C VAL A 161 -6.32 3.04 -21.21
N THR A 162 -7.41 3.72 -21.53
CA THR A 162 -8.50 3.19 -22.38
C THR A 162 -8.18 3.42 -23.86
N ARG A 163 -8.81 2.64 -24.74
CA ARG A 163 -8.62 2.80 -26.21
C ARG A 163 -8.99 4.19 -26.72
N ALA A 164 -9.93 4.89 -26.06
CA ALA A 164 -10.34 6.24 -26.43
C ALA A 164 -9.33 7.32 -26.02
N GLU A 165 -8.40 6.99 -25.12
CA GLU A 165 -7.38 7.90 -24.61
C GLU A 165 -6.05 7.78 -25.38
N VAL A 166 -5.86 6.70 -26.14
CA VAL A 166 -4.64 6.45 -26.91
C VAL A 166 -4.41 7.58 -27.91
N GLY A 167 -3.17 8.09 -27.95
CA GLY A 167 -2.79 9.21 -28.82
C GLY A 167 -3.18 10.59 -28.29
N ARG A 168 -3.95 10.68 -27.20
CA ARG A 168 -4.27 11.96 -26.54
C ARG A 168 -3.15 12.37 -25.59
N SER A 169 -3.02 13.66 -25.34
CA SER A 169 -2.18 14.18 -24.27
C SER A 169 -2.75 13.76 -22.91
N PRO A 170 -1.91 13.45 -21.91
CA PRO A 170 -2.36 13.27 -20.53
C PRO A 170 -3.16 14.47 -20.00
N ARG A 171 -2.94 15.68 -20.53
CA ARG A 171 -3.67 16.90 -20.12
C ARG A 171 -5.08 17.01 -20.70
N ASP A 172 -5.37 16.24 -21.73
CA ASP A 172 -6.60 16.38 -22.51
C ASP A 172 -7.65 15.31 -22.16
N ILE A 173 -7.39 14.44 -21.18
CA ILE A 173 -8.36 13.42 -20.72
C ILE A 173 -9.22 13.96 -19.57
N GLU A 174 -10.34 13.29 -19.30
CA GLU A 174 -11.32 13.74 -18.30
C GLU A 174 -10.77 13.73 -16.86
N ASP A 175 -10.00 12.69 -16.54
CA ASP A 175 -9.41 12.54 -15.21
C ASP A 175 -8.22 13.48 -15.02
N LEU A 176 -8.04 14.00 -13.80
CA LEU A 176 -6.84 14.74 -13.43
C LEU A 176 -5.65 13.77 -13.28
N VAL A 177 -4.86 13.58 -14.33
CA VAL A 177 -3.66 12.73 -14.30
C VAL A 177 -2.46 13.49 -13.75
N ILE A 178 -1.82 12.90 -12.74
CA ILE A 178 -0.59 13.39 -12.12
C ILE A 178 0.62 12.76 -12.81
N SER A 179 0.53 11.48 -13.18
CA SER A 179 1.64 10.72 -13.73
C SER A 179 1.19 9.60 -14.66
N VAL A 180 2.07 9.21 -15.57
CA VAL A 180 1.93 8.08 -16.47
C VAL A 180 2.98 7.03 -16.13
N VAL A 181 2.53 5.78 -15.95
CA VAL A 181 3.40 4.63 -15.74
C VAL A 181 3.60 3.93 -17.08
N ARG A 182 4.81 4.04 -17.64
CA ARG A 182 5.19 3.38 -18.90
C ARG A 182 6.28 2.35 -18.61
N GLY A 183 5.93 1.07 -18.76
CA GLY A 183 6.79 -0.03 -18.32
C GLY A 183 7.00 0.00 -16.80
N HIS A 184 8.24 0.23 -16.36
CA HIS A 184 8.60 0.34 -14.93
C HIS A 184 8.88 1.78 -14.47
N ARG A 185 8.66 2.77 -15.34
CA ARG A 185 8.94 4.18 -15.04
C ARG A 185 7.65 4.91 -14.71
N VAL A 186 7.69 5.68 -13.63
CA VAL A 186 6.66 6.68 -13.30
C VAL A 186 7.14 8.03 -13.86
N LEU A 187 6.39 8.59 -14.79
CA LEU A 187 6.71 9.83 -15.49
C LEU A 187 5.65 10.86 -15.12
N HIS A 188 6.06 12.09 -14.81
CA HIS A 188 5.09 13.16 -14.57
C HIS A 188 4.26 13.43 -15.83
N TYR A 189 3.03 13.94 -15.64
CA TYR A 189 2.12 14.23 -16.77
C TYR A 189 2.69 15.24 -17.79
N ASP A 190 3.72 16.00 -17.42
CA ASP A 190 4.42 16.99 -18.24
C ASP A 190 5.80 16.52 -18.72
N ASP A 191 6.18 15.27 -18.47
CA ASP A 191 7.44 14.70 -18.95
C ASP A 191 7.46 14.68 -20.49
N PRO A 192 8.53 15.19 -21.15
CA PRO A 192 8.63 15.20 -22.61
C PRO A 192 8.50 13.82 -23.27
N ALA A 193 8.82 12.73 -22.56
CA ALA A 193 8.65 11.36 -23.03
C ALA A 193 7.16 10.93 -23.13
N VAL A 194 6.25 11.71 -22.52
CA VAL A 194 4.82 11.42 -22.44
C VAL A 194 4.00 12.53 -23.12
N ARG A 195 4.30 12.79 -24.40
CA ARG A 195 3.46 13.68 -25.21
C ARG A 195 2.06 13.11 -25.47
N THR A 196 1.98 11.79 -25.64
CA THR A 196 0.74 11.07 -25.92
C THR A 196 0.69 9.76 -25.14
N LEU A 197 -0.52 9.36 -24.75
CA LEU A 197 -0.79 8.11 -24.05
C LEU A 197 -0.73 6.90 -25.00
N GLU A 198 -0.16 5.81 -24.51
CA GLU A 198 -0.10 4.51 -25.19
C GLU A 198 -1.05 3.52 -24.51
N LEU A 199 -1.55 2.52 -25.25
CA LEU A 199 -2.47 1.53 -24.68
C LEU A 199 -1.84 0.69 -23.56
N THR A 200 -0.51 0.53 -23.58
CA THR A 200 0.26 -0.17 -22.56
C THR A 200 0.54 0.69 -21.32
N ASP A 201 0.22 1.98 -21.37
CA ASP A 201 0.41 2.87 -20.23
C ASP A 201 -0.65 2.62 -19.16
N ARG A 202 -0.27 2.96 -17.93
CA ARG A 202 -1.22 3.22 -16.85
C ARG A 202 -1.15 4.68 -16.47
N VAL A 203 -2.24 5.23 -15.97
CA VAL A 203 -2.32 6.62 -15.50
C VAL A 203 -2.58 6.62 -13.99
N ILE A 204 -1.87 7.48 -13.29
CA ILE A 204 -2.12 7.82 -11.90
C ILE A 204 -2.96 9.09 -11.90
N THR A 205 -4.21 8.96 -11.48
CA THR A 205 -5.20 10.03 -11.52
C THR A 205 -5.68 10.38 -10.13
N VAL A 206 -6.12 11.62 -9.95
CA VAL A 206 -6.95 12.02 -8.81
C VAL A 206 -8.38 12.08 -9.29
N VAL A 207 -9.23 11.29 -8.65
CA VAL A 207 -10.67 11.32 -8.91
C VAL A 207 -11.40 11.76 -7.66
N PRO A 208 -12.55 12.46 -7.78
CA PRO A 208 -13.47 12.60 -6.68
C PRO A 208 -13.87 11.21 -6.18
N ARG A 209 -14.17 11.10 -4.88
CA ARG A 209 -14.70 9.87 -4.28
C ARG A 209 -15.76 9.26 -5.19
N ALA A 210 -15.57 8.00 -5.60
CA ALA A 210 -16.62 7.25 -6.26
C ALA A 210 -17.84 7.23 -5.32
N ALA A 211 -18.98 7.74 -5.81
CA ALA A 211 -20.25 7.52 -5.14
C ALA A 211 -20.37 6.01 -4.87
N PRO A 212 -20.84 5.56 -3.70
CA PRO A 212 -21.01 4.13 -3.46
C PRO A 212 -21.79 3.55 -4.64
N GLU A 213 -21.22 2.57 -5.34
CA GLU A 213 -21.92 1.85 -6.40
C GLU A 213 -23.28 1.49 -5.83
N ASN A 214 -24.31 2.12 -6.40
CA ASN A 214 -25.69 1.82 -6.05
C ASN A 214 -25.84 0.35 -6.43
N ARG A 215 -25.76 -0.55 -5.44
CA ARG A 215 -26.18 -1.94 -5.60
C ARG A 215 -27.63 -1.83 -6.04
N ARG A 216 -27.86 -1.83 -7.36
CA ARG A 216 -29.16 -2.14 -7.92
C ARG A 216 -29.44 -3.53 -7.41
N ASP A 217 -30.25 -3.62 -6.37
CA ASP A 217 -30.92 -4.86 -6.00
C ASP A 217 -31.63 -5.35 -7.27
N PRO A 218 -31.22 -6.48 -7.84
CA PRO A 218 -32.06 -7.15 -8.82
C PRO A 218 -33.06 -7.95 -8.00
N GLN A 219 -34.10 -7.28 -7.46
CA GLN A 219 -35.41 -7.83 -7.04
C GLN A 219 -36.07 -6.97 -5.96
N ARG A 220 -37.11 -6.21 -6.35
CA ARG A 220 -38.50 -6.36 -5.88
C ARG A 220 -39.40 -5.31 -6.50
#